data_AF-A0A5N6MMF8-F1
#
_entry.id   AF-A0A5N6MMF8-F1
#
_cell.length_a   1.000
_cell.length_b   1.000
_cell.length_c   1.000
_cell.angle_alpha   90.00
_cell.angle_beta   90.00
_cell.angle_gamma   90.00
#
_symmetry.space_group_name_H-M   'P 1'
#
loop_
_entity.id
_entity.type
_entity.pdbx_description
1 polymer ?
#
loop_
_entity_poly.entity_id
_entity_poly.type
_entity_poly.pdbx_seq_one_letter_code
_entity_poly.pdbx_strand_id
1 'polypeptide(L)'
;MAKNGKRIDLEHTNEKETSETMLKHFEEMELNDEKIQRMKINGKGKDPIGENESEEVGTIEEMVILLDLLAEMNTNTRGNAVVKSKFNKMVKWFNKYVIKKDDFWAPVMGGEEVDLYHLYMAVQLNGGKENVTKNSFWDFIATDMKMDSRNGFQLLLQYKEHLEMMH
;
A
#
# COMPACT_ATOMS: atom_id res chain seq x y z
N MET A 1 -21.37 25.83 -22.68
CA MET A 1 -20.04 26.43 -22.42
C MET A 1 -20.14 27.09 -21.04
N ALA A 2 -19.33 26.86 -20.02
CA ALA A 2 -18.02 26.22 -19.89
C ALA A 2 -17.93 25.49 -18.53
N LYS A 3 -16.95 24.58 -18.43
CA LYS A 3 -16.59 23.78 -17.26
C LYS A 3 -15.95 24.69 -16.19
N ASN A 4 -16.47 24.67 -14.96
CA ASN A 4 -15.72 25.20 -13.80
C ASN A 4 -14.99 24.04 -13.13
N GLY A 5 -13.81 23.71 -13.68
CA GLY A 5 -12.81 22.93 -12.97
C GLY A 5 -12.19 23.82 -11.90
N LYS A 6 -12.41 23.49 -10.64
CA LYS A 6 -11.77 24.15 -9.51
C LYS A 6 -10.29 23.77 -9.54
N ARG A 7 -9.44 24.67 -10.07
CA ARG A 7 -7.98 24.57 -9.92
C ARG A 7 -7.67 24.68 -8.43
N ILE A 8 -7.00 23.67 -7.90
CA ILE A 8 -6.45 23.71 -6.55
C ILE A 8 -5.12 24.45 -6.72
N ASP A 9 -5.05 25.68 -6.23
CA ASP A 9 -3.81 26.45 -6.21
C ASP A 9 -2.85 25.78 -5.23
N LEU A 10 -1.81 25.17 -5.79
CA LEU A 10 -0.80 24.37 -5.10
C LEU A 10 0.39 25.25 -4.70
N GLU A 11 0.13 26.44 -4.15
CA GLU A 11 1.19 27.35 -3.71
C GLU A 11 1.05 27.60 -2.21
N HIS A 12 1.99 27.03 -1.45
CA HIS A 12 2.28 27.26 -0.01
C HIS A 12 1.53 26.40 1.02
N THR A 13 1.34 25.10 0.75
CA THR A 13 0.99 24.12 1.79
C THR A 13 2.25 23.45 2.35
N ASN A 14 2.32 23.38 3.68
CA ASN A 14 3.35 22.63 4.42
C ASN A 14 3.36 21.16 3.96
N GLU A 15 4.52 20.51 3.80
CA GLU A 15 4.64 19.11 3.32
C GLU A 15 3.71 18.14 4.08
N LYS A 16 3.49 18.43 5.36
CA LYS A 16 2.55 17.69 6.20
C LYS A 16 1.08 17.89 5.83
N GLU A 17 0.68 19.12 5.46
CA GLU A 17 -0.67 19.42 4.99
C GLU A 17 -0.93 18.83 3.60
N THR A 18 0.08 18.78 2.72
CA THR A 18 -0.06 18.11 1.41
C THR A 18 -0.29 16.61 1.58
N SER A 19 0.46 15.95 2.46
CA SER A 19 0.31 14.51 2.72
C SER A 19 -1.03 14.18 3.40
N GLU A 20 -1.50 15.03 4.32
CA GLU A 20 -2.85 14.90 4.91
C GLU A 20 -3.97 15.15 3.89
N THR A 21 -3.78 16.11 2.97
CA THR A 21 -4.76 16.41 1.91
C THR A 21 -4.84 15.29 0.88
N MET A 22 -3.71 14.74 0.48
CA MET A 22 -3.62 13.60 -0.45
C MET A 22 -4.20 12.33 0.17
N LEU A 23 -3.93 12.07 1.46
CA LEU A 23 -4.55 10.97 2.21
C LEU A 23 -6.08 11.08 2.23
N LYS A 24 -6.60 12.28 2.52
CA LYS A 24 -8.04 12.52 2.52
C LYS A 24 -8.66 12.31 1.14
N HIS A 25 -7.95 12.71 0.07
CA HIS A 25 -8.39 12.43 -1.30
C HIS A 25 -8.49 10.92 -1.57
N PHE A 26 -7.53 10.13 -1.09
CA PHE A 26 -7.58 8.68 -1.18
C PHE A 26 -8.74 8.07 -0.36
N GLU A 27 -8.99 8.55 0.85
CA GLU A 27 -10.11 8.11 1.68
C GLU A 27 -11.47 8.41 1.00
N GLU A 28 -11.61 9.60 0.41
CA GLU A 28 -12.82 10.00 -0.33
C GLU A 28 -13.07 9.15 -1.58
N MET A 29 -12.01 8.74 -2.29
CA MET A 29 -12.10 7.85 -3.45
C MET A 29 -12.59 6.45 -3.04
N GLU A 30 -12.06 5.87 -1.97
CA GLU A 30 -12.47 4.52 -1.52
C GLU A 30 -13.89 4.50 -0.94
N LEU A 31 -14.32 5.57 -0.24
CA LEU A 31 -15.71 5.72 0.19
C LEU A 31 -16.69 5.75 -0.99
N ASN A 32 -16.26 6.32 -2.12
CA ASN A 32 -17.06 6.29 -3.36
C ASN A 32 -17.11 4.89 -3.96
N ASP A 33 -16.01 4.14 -3.98
CA ASP A 33 -15.99 2.75 -4.44
C ASP A 33 -16.90 1.84 -3.62
N GLU A 34 -16.85 1.94 -2.28
CA GLU A 34 -17.73 1.20 -1.38
C GLU A 34 -19.21 1.55 -1.59
N LYS A 35 -19.51 2.82 -1.89
CA LYS A 35 -20.86 3.27 -2.21
C LYS A 35 -21.33 2.69 -3.54
N ILE A 36 -20.48 2.66 -4.57
CA ILE A 36 -20.76 2.04 -5.86
C ILE A 36 -21.03 0.54 -5.70
N GLN A 37 -20.24 -0.16 -4.88
CA GLN A 37 -20.46 -1.58 -4.57
C GLN A 37 -21.80 -1.82 -3.85
N ARG A 38 -22.14 -1.03 -2.82
CA ARG A 38 -23.42 -1.14 -2.11
C ARG A 38 -24.63 -0.88 -3.01
N MET A 39 -24.51 0.03 -3.97
CA MET A 39 -25.56 0.28 -4.96
C MET A 39 -25.75 -0.89 -5.92
N LYS A 40 -24.68 -1.60 -6.31
CA LYS A 40 -24.75 -2.82 -7.14
C LYS A 40 -25.44 -3.99 -6.41
N ILE A 41 -25.22 -4.13 -5.10
CA ILE A 41 -25.84 -5.21 -4.28
C ILE A 41 -27.36 -5.01 -4.12
N ASN A 42 -27.82 -3.76 -4.04
CA ASN A 42 -29.25 -3.45 -3.85
C ASN A 42 -30.06 -3.38 -5.16
N GLY A 43 -29.41 -3.48 -6.33
CA GLY A 43 -30.04 -3.46 -7.65
C GLY A 43 -30.35 -4.86 -8.17
N LYS A 44 -31.63 -5.26 -8.17
CA LYS A 44 -32.10 -6.53 -8.75
C LYS A 44 -31.85 -6.59 -10.27
N GLY A 45 -30.95 -7.48 -10.71
CA GLY A 45 -31.06 -8.25 -11.96
C GLY A 45 -30.26 -7.78 -13.20
N LYS A 46 -29.18 -8.51 -13.53
CA LYS A 46 -28.85 -9.22 -14.80
C LYS A 46 -27.33 -9.49 -14.88
N ASP A 47 -26.98 -10.70 -15.33
CA ASP A 47 -25.66 -11.37 -15.22
C ASP A 47 -24.53 -10.80 -16.12
N PRO A 48 -23.32 -11.42 -16.12
CA PRO A 48 -22.11 -10.92 -15.49
C PRO A 48 -21.18 -10.29 -16.55
N ILE A 49 -21.05 -8.97 -16.54
CA ILE A 49 -20.11 -8.28 -17.42
C ILE A 49 -18.95 -7.78 -16.57
N GLY A 50 -17.88 -8.57 -16.60
CA GLY A 50 -16.54 -8.22 -16.14
C GLY A 50 -16.46 -7.93 -14.65
N GLU A 51 -15.58 -8.64 -13.96
CA GLU A 51 -14.99 -8.16 -12.72
C GLU A 51 -14.47 -6.74 -12.97
N ASN A 52 -15.29 -5.73 -12.67
CA ASN A 52 -14.83 -4.35 -12.56
C ASN A 52 -14.13 -4.32 -11.20
N GLU A 53 -12.90 -4.84 -11.19
CA GLU A 53 -11.86 -4.56 -10.21
C GLU A 53 -11.92 -3.04 -9.98
N SER A 54 -12.50 -2.64 -8.84
CA SER A 54 -12.79 -1.26 -8.45
C SER A 54 -11.50 -0.45 -8.44
N GLU A 55 -11.47 0.74 -9.08
CA GLU A 55 -10.36 1.72 -9.12
C GLU A 55 -9.15 1.32 -8.26
N GLU A 56 -8.41 0.32 -8.75
CA GLU A 56 -7.22 -0.19 -8.09
C GLU A 56 -6.10 0.83 -8.29
N VAL A 57 -5.01 0.75 -7.53
CA VAL A 57 -3.74 1.34 -7.99
C VAL A 57 -3.41 0.59 -9.27
N GLY A 58 -3.80 1.18 -10.39
CA GLY A 58 -3.86 0.52 -11.70
C GLY A 58 -2.70 0.92 -12.59
N THR A 59 -1.85 1.82 -12.11
CA THR A 59 -0.73 2.40 -12.84
C THR A 59 0.53 2.46 -11.98
N ILE A 60 1.70 2.42 -12.64
CA ILE A 60 2.99 2.59 -11.98
C ILE A 60 3.10 3.98 -11.33
N GLU A 61 2.50 5.01 -11.95
CA GLU A 61 2.51 6.38 -11.44
C GLU A 61 1.79 6.48 -10.09
N GLU A 62 0.58 5.90 -9.97
CA GLU A 62 -0.15 5.86 -8.70
C GLU A 62 0.58 5.04 -7.63
N MET A 63 1.25 3.96 -8.01
CA MET A 63 2.10 3.18 -7.10
C MET A 63 3.24 4.03 -6.53
N VAL A 64 3.99 4.72 -7.40
CA VAL A 64 5.10 5.58 -6.98
C VAL A 64 4.60 6.68 -6.06
N ILE A 65 3.50 7.35 -6.40
CA ILE A 65 2.88 8.38 -5.54
C ILE A 65 2.51 7.79 -4.16
N LEU A 66 1.92 6.60 -4.12
CA LEU A 66 1.58 5.95 -2.84
C LEU A 66 2.84 5.65 -2.01
N LEU A 67 3.90 5.13 -2.63
CA LEU A 67 5.15 4.79 -1.93
C LEU A 67 5.88 6.05 -1.42
N ASP A 68 5.93 7.12 -2.22
CA ASP A 68 6.51 8.40 -1.82
C ASP A 68 5.76 8.99 -0.61
N LEU A 69 4.42 8.97 -0.65
CA LEU A 69 3.60 9.41 0.48
C LEU A 69 3.83 8.56 1.73
N LEU A 70 3.96 7.24 1.59
CA LEU A 70 4.27 6.34 2.71
C LEU A 70 5.66 6.59 3.30
N ALA A 71 6.64 6.96 2.47
CA ALA A 71 7.98 7.29 2.93
C ALA A 71 8.03 8.60 3.73
N GLU A 72 7.18 9.57 3.37
CA GLU A 72 7.02 10.83 4.13
C GLU A 72 6.15 10.69 5.38
N MET A 73 5.37 9.60 5.47
CA MET A 73 4.47 9.36 6.58
C MET A 73 5.22 8.97 7.87
N ASN A 74 4.86 9.64 8.97
CA ASN A 74 5.39 9.35 10.30
C ASN A 74 4.70 8.13 10.96
N THR A 75 5.20 7.68 12.12
CA THR A 75 4.70 6.49 12.86
C THR A 75 3.18 6.43 13.10
N ASN A 76 2.46 7.55 13.04
CA ASN A 76 1.02 7.65 13.28
C ASN A 76 0.14 6.92 12.25
N THR A 77 0.65 6.66 11.03
CA THR A 77 -0.11 5.98 9.96
C THR A 77 0.16 4.48 9.86
N ARG A 78 1.11 3.96 10.67
CA ARG A 78 1.43 2.53 10.79
C ARG A 78 0.20 1.66 11.09
N GLY A 79 -0.83 2.22 11.72
CA GLY A 79 -2.10 1.53 12.04
C GLY A 79 -3.28 1.89 11.14
N ASN A 80 -3.11 2.70 10.09
CA ASN A 80 -4.23 3.11 9.25
C ASN A 80 -4.67 1.95 8.33
N ALA A 81 -5.84 1.37 8.63
CA ALA A 81 -6.40 0.24 7.89
C ALA A 81 -6.71 0.55 6.41
N VAL A 82 -7.07 1.81 6.10
CA VAL A 82 -7.33 2.26 4.73
C VAL A 82 -6.03 2.26 3.91
N VAL A 83 -4.98 2.85 4.48
CA VAL A 83 -3.65 2.89 3.84
C VAL A 83 -3.12 1.47 3.62
N LYS A 84 -3.24 0.60 4.63
CA LYS A 84 -2.87 -0.82 4.52
C LYS A 84 -3.64 -1.55 3.41
N SER A 85 -4.96 -1.34 3.33
CA SER A 85 -5.81 -1.90 2.28
C SER A 85 -5.33 -1.51 0.89
N LYS A 86 -5.06 -0.21 0.68
CA LYS A 86 -4.55 0.32 -0.60
C LYS A 86 -3.18 -0.23 -0.95
N PHE A 87 -2.26 -0.27 0.01
CA PHE A 87 -0.94 -0.86 -0.18
C PHE A 87 -1.04 -2.33 -0.62
N ASN A 88 -1.87 -3.13 0.06
CA ASN A 88 -2.04 -4.54 -0.29
C ASN A 88 -2.65 -4.74 -1.68
N LYS A 89 -3.64 -3.92 -2.06
CA LYS A 89 -4.22 -3.92 -3.42
C LYS A 89 -3.14 -3.59 -4.46
N MET A 90 -2.31 -2.57 -4.19
CA MET A 90 -1.20 -2.17 -5.06
C MET A 90 -0.18 -3.31 -5.24
N VAL A 91 0.26 -3.95 -4.15
CA VAL A 91 1.22 -5.07 -4.23
C VAL A 91 0.65 -6.23 -5.04
N LYS A 92 -0.64 -6.53 -4.87
CA LYS A 92 -1.33 -7.56 -5.65
C LYS A 92 -1.39 -7.21 -7.14
N TRP A 93 -1.77 -5.98 -7.47
CA TRP A 93 -1.79 -5.49 -8.85
C TRP A 93 -0.40 -5.56 -9.50
N PHE A 94 0.64 -5.08 -8.80
CA PHE A 94 2.01 -5.09 -9.31
C PHE A 94 2.51 -6.50 -9.60
N ASN A 95 2.28 -7.44 -8.68
CA ASN A 95 2.69 -8.83 -8.88
C ASN A 95 1.95 -9.51 -10.04
N LYS A 96 0.63 -9.28 -10.15
CA LYS A 96 -0.23 -9.88 -11.20
C LYS A 96 0.08 -9.32 -12.58
N TYR A 97 0.14 -8.00 -12.72
CA TYR A 97 0.13 -7.34 -14.03
C TYR A 97 1.51 -6.84 -14.49
N VAL A 98 2.40 -6.44 -13.57
CA VAL A 98 3.73 -5.93 -13.91
C VAL A 98 4.76 -7.04 -13.91
N ILE A 99 4.88 -7.78 -12.80
CA ILE A 99 5.87 -8.86 -12.65
C ILE A 99 5.38 -10.15 -13.31
N LYS A 100 4.06 -10.33 -13.48
CA LYS A 100 3.44 -11.53 -14.05
C LYS A 100 3.81 -12.82 -13.30
N LYS A 101 3.86 -12.74 -11.97
CA LYS A 101 3.96 -13.91 -11.09
C LYS A 101 2.57 -14.58 -10.97
N ASP A 102 2.55 -15.90 -10.78
CA ASP A 102 1.32 -16.63 -10.44
C ASP A 102 0.65 -16.04 -9.19
N ASP A 103 -0.68 -16.20 -9.07
CA ASP A 103 -1.62 -15.52 -8.15
C ASP A 103 -1.30 -15.59 -6.63
N PHE A 104 -0.17 -16.14 -6.21
CA PHE A 104 0.28 -16.13 -4.83
C PHE A 104 0.92 -14.78 -4.47
N TRP A 105 0.12 -13.88 -3.89
CA TRP A 105 0.55 -12.49 -3.65
C TRP A 105 1.12 -12.22 -2.24
N ALA A 106 0.74 -12.98 -1.22
CA ALA A 106 1.19 -12.77 0.17
C ALA A 106 2.07 -13.93 0.65
N PRO A 107 3.34 -13.68 1.02
CA PRO A 107 4.20 -14.75 1.49
C PRO A 107 3.79 -15.28 2.86
N VAL A 108 4.00 -16.57 3.09
CA VAL A 108 3.71 -17.25 4.36
C VAL A 108 5.01 -17.62 5.07
N MET A 109 5.12 -17.29 6.35
CA MET A 109 6.27 -17.60 7.19
C MET A 109 5.79 -18.14 8.53
N GLY A 110 6.33 -19.29 8.95
CA GLY A 110 5.92 -19.90 10.23
C GLY A 110 4.45 -20.34 10.29
N GLY A 111 3.78 -20.48 9.14
CA GLY A 111 2.36 -20.82 9.04
C GLY A 111 1.40 -19.63 9.03
N GLU A 112 1.92 -18.40 9.11
CA GLU A 112 1.13 -17.17 9.05
C GLU A 112 1.51 -16.31 7.84
N GLU A 113 0.54 -15.58 7.30
CA GLU A 113 0.79 -14.59 6.24
C GLU A 113 1.66 -13.46 6.79
N VAL A 114 2.70 -13.09 6.05
CA VAL A 114 3.56 -11.96 6.38
C VAL A 114 2.82 -10.67 6.04
N ASP A 115 2.68 -9.79 7.03
CA ASP A 115 2.13 -8.45 6.83
C ASP A 115 3.12 -7.57 6.06
N LEU A 116 3.04 -7.58 4.73
CA LEU A 116 3.93 -6.83 3.84
C LEU A 116 3.85 -5.31 4.06
N TYR A 117 2.69 -4.78 4.46
CA TYR A 117 2.55 -3.36 4.81
C TYR A 117 3.33 -3.02 6.08
N HIS A 118 3.17 -3.84 7.14
CA HIS A 118 3.93 -3.64 8.37
C HIS A 118 5.43 -3.80 8.11
N LEU A 119 5.84 -4.82 7.35
CA LEU A 119 7.24 -5.01 6.95
C LEU A 119 7.79 -3.79 6.20
N TYR A 120 7.05 -3.28 5.22
CA TYR A 120 7.42 -2.09 4.47
C TYR A 120 7.63 -0.88 5.39
N MET A 121 6.62 -0.55 6.20
CA MET A 121 6.68 0.60 7.10
C MET A 121 7.80 0.46 8.13
N ALA A 122 8.01 -0.74 8.68
CA ALA A 122 9.10 -0.98 9.63
C ALA A 122 10.47 -0.71 9.00
N VAL A 123 10.66 -1.08 7.73
CA VAL A 123 11.91 -0.78 7.01
C VAL A 123 12.06 0.71 6.74
N GLN A 124 11.01 1.39 6.26
CA GLN A 124 11.08 2.83 5.96
C GLN A 124 11.35 3.66 7.22
N LEU A 125 10.65 3.37 8.33
CA LEU A 125 10.85 4.05 9.62
C LEU A 125 12.27 3.85 10.19
N ASN A 126 12.97 2.79 9.77
CA ASN A 126 14.36 2.53 10.14
C ASN A 126 15.36 3.03 9.09
N GLY A 127 14.97 3.95 8.22
CA GLY A 127 15.87 4.58 7.24
C GLY A 127 16.11 3.73 5.98
N GLY A 128 15.18 2.84 5.64
CA GLY A 128 15.21 2.02 4.44
C GLY A 128 16.07 0.75 4.57
N LYS A 129 15.97 -0.11 3.55
CA LYS A 129 16.56 -1.46 3.52
C LYS A 129 18.07 -1.44 3.79
N GLU A 130 18.79 -0.50 3.20
CA GLU A 130 20.24 -0.38 3.36
C GLU A 130 20.63 -0.09 4.80
N ASN A 131 19.93 0.85 5.46
CA ASN A 131 20.20 1.18 6.85
C ASN A 131 19.82 0.03 7.78
N VAL A 132 18.65 -0.61 7.57
CA VAL A 132 18.25 -1.80 8.34
C VAL A 132 19.27 -2.92 8.22
N THR A 133 19.76 -3.19 7.01
CA THR A 133 20.73 -4.26 6.76
C THR A 133 22.08 -3.94 7.36
N LYS A 134 22.59 -2.72 7.18
CA LYS A 134 23.88 -2.28 7.70
C LYS A 134 23.96 -2.33 9.23
N ASN A 135 22.84 -2.03 9.90
CA ASN A 135 22.76 -2.02 11.37
C ASN A 135 22.20 -3.33 11.95
N SER A 136 21.99 -4.37 11.13
CA SER A 136 21.45 -5.66 11.57
C SER A 136 20.08 -5.55 12.28
N PHE A 137 19.20 -4.67 11.79
CA PHE A 137 17.90 -4.41 12.43
C PHE A 137 16.79 -5.39 12.07
N TRP A 138 17.05 -6.35 11.17
CA TRP A 138 16.06 -7.33 10.74
C TRP A 138 15.49 -8.18 11.90
N ASP A 139 16.31 -8.53 12.89
CA ASP A 139 15.86 -9.32 14.05
C ASP A 139 14.93 -8.51 14.97
N PHE A 140 15.16 -7.20 15.05
CA PHE A 140 14.28 -6.27 15.77
C PHE A 140 12.96 -6.08 15.03
N ILE A 141 12.99 -5.99 13.69
CA ILE A 141 11.77 -5.93 12.87
C ILE A 141 10.96 -7.21 13.04
N ALA A 142 11.59 -8.39 13.03
CA ALA A 142 10.91 -9.65 13.29
C ALA A 142 10.21 -9.64 14.66
N THR A 143 10.90 -9.16 15.69
CA THR A 143 10.34 -9.05 17.05
C THR A 143 9.16 -8.06 17.09
N ASP A 144 9.27 -6.90 16.44
CA ASP A 144 8.20 -5.90 16.33
C ASP A 144 6.97 -6.42 15.57
N MET A 145 7.18 -7.30 14.58
CA MET A 145 6.15 -8.05 13.87
C MET A 145 5.63 -9.27 14.65
N LYS A 146 6.04 -9.43 15.92
CA LYS A 146 5.66 -10.55 16.82
C LYS A 146 6.06 -11.93 16.27
N MET A 147 7.11 -11.98 15.45
CA MET A 147 7.72 -13.20 14.94
C MET A 147 8.94 -13.59 15.80
N ASP A 148 9.44 -14.82 15.63
CA ASP A 148 10.74 -15.19 16.21
C ASP A 148 11.84 -14.30 15.63
N SER A 149 12.63 -13.66 16.49
CA SER A 149 13.77 -12.81 16.09
C SER A 149 14.71 -13.47 15.08
N ARG A 150 14.84 -14.81 15.12
CA ARG A 150 15.66 -15.60 14.19
C ARG A 150 15.14 -15.58 12.75
N ASN A 151 13.92 -15.08 12.54
CA ASN A 151 13.32 -14.91 11.22
C ASN A 151 13.77 -13.61 10.52
N GLY A 152 14.62 -12.77 11.14
CA GLY A 152 15.09 -11.52 10.53
C GLY A 152 15.64 -11.70 9.11
N PHE A 153 16.50 -12.70 8.91
CA PHE A 153 17.01 -13.01 7.57
C PHE A 153 15.91 -13.44 6.59
N GLN A 154 14.91 -14.19 7.03
CA GLN A 154 13.78 -14.58 6.19
C GLN A 154 12.94 -13.36 5.79
N LEU A 155 12.73 -12.40 6.71
CA LEU A 155 12.04 -11.15 6.41
C LEU A 155 12.79 -10.30 5.38
N LEU A 156 14.13 -10.26 5.44
CA LEU A 156 14.94 -9.63 4.39
C LEU A 156 14.64 -10.27 3.02
N LEU A 157 14.57 -11.60 2.93
CA LEU A 157 14.25 -12.27 1.67
C LEU A 157 12.84 -11.88 1.17
N GLN A 158 11.85 -11.84 2.06
CA GLN A 158 10.49 -11.41 1.70
C GLN A 158 10.45 -9.96 1.21
N TYR A 159 11.19 -9.07 1.87
CA TYR A 159 11.32 -7.68 1.41
C TYR A 159 11.91 -7.61 -0.01
N LYS A 160 13.00 -8.33 -0.25
CA LYS A 160 13.65 -8.35 -1.57
C LYS A 160 12.73 -8.90 -2.67
N GLU A 161 11.98 -9.95 -2.35
CA GLU A 161 11.16 -10.64 -3.33
C GLU A 161 9.89 -9.87 -3.70
N HIS A 162 9.26 -9.22 -2.72
CA HIS A 162 7.92 -8.63 -2.89
C HIS A 162 7.89 -7.11 -2.87
N LEU A 163 8.89 -6.44 -2.28
CA LEU A 163 8.87 -5.00 -2.04
C LEU A 163 9.99 -4.24 -2.77
N GLU A 164 11.16 -4.85 -2.95
CA GLU A 164 12.33 -4.14 -3.52
C GLU A 164 12.12 -3.71 -4.98
N MET A 165 11.41 -4.50 -5.79
CA MET A 165 11.17 -4.17 -7.21
C MET A 165 10.15 -3.05 -7.44
N MET A 166 9.47 -2.58 -6.38
CA MET A 166 8.50 -1.48 -6.48
C MET A 166 9.17 -0.11 -6.30
N HIS A 167 10.47 -0.08 -6.01
CA HIS A 167 11.32 1.10 -5.88
C HIS A 167 12.33 1.17 -7.02
#